data_AF-A0A832BPA0-F1
#
_entry.id   AF-A0A832BPA0-F1
#
_cell.length_a   1.000
_cell.length_b   1.000
_cell.length_c   1.000
_cell.angle_alpha   90.00
_cell.angle_beta   90.00
_cell.angle_gamma   90.00
#
_symmetry.space_group_name_H-M   'P 1'
#
loop_
_entity.id
_entity.type
_entity.pdbx_description
1 polymer ?
#
loop_
_entity_poly.entity_id
_entity_poly.type
_entity_poly.pdbx_seq_one_letter_code
_entity_poly.pdbx_strand_id
1 'polypeptide(L)'
;MRYRSLKKFFSLWALLLIALVIPAAGSAKSLYMLANHHINQFDAWNINPDGTVTYQATYNLSFVNEPSGMGVDADSATLFITDEFNVPGNDPAIELVNAVSMKSLGKVVVLDASGKPVRNLAG
;
A
#
# COMPACT_ATOMS: atom_id res chain seq x y z
N MET A 1 -25.95 37.55 38.77
CA MET A 1 -24.68 37.07 38.17
C MET A 1 -24.54 35.54 38.00
N ARG A 2 -25.35 34.69 38.63
CA ARG A 2 -25.17 33.21 38.59
C ARG A 2 -25.46 32.54 37.23
N TYR A 3 -26.33 33.11 36.39
CA TYR A 3 -26.77 32.48 35.12
C TYR A 3 -25.71 32.48 34.00
N ARG A 4 -24.82 33.48 33.98
CA ARG A 4 -23.73 33.59 32.97
C ARG A 4 -22.60 32.57 33.19
N SER A 5 -22.38 32.16 34.44
CA SER A 5 -21.39 31.15 34.82
C SER A 5 -21.83 29.74 34.38
N LEU A 6 -23.11 29.43 34.55
CA LEU A 6 -23.68 28.12 34.22
C LEU A 6 -23.66 27.82 32.71
N LYS A 7 -23.94 28.82 31.87
CA LYS A 7 -23.87 28.68 30.40
C LYS A 7 -22.45 28.39 29.90
N LYS A 8 -21.45 29.06 30.47
CA LYS A 8 -20.04 28.84 30.12
C LYS A 8 -19.57 27.43 30.49
N PHE A 9 -20.04 26.90 31.62
CA PHE A 9 -19.78 25.52 32.03
C PHE A 9 -20.38 24.52 31.02
N PHE A 10 -21.66 24.66 30.66
CA PHE A 10 -22.29 23.79 29.67
C PHE A 10 -21.65 23.87 28.28
N SER A 11 -21.23 25.06 27.85
CA SER A 11 -20.51 25.23 26.58
C SER A 11 -19.14 24.54 26.57
N LEU A 12 -18.41 24.55 27.70
CA LEU A 12 -17.13 23.85 27.81
C LEU A 12 -17.30 22.33 27.73
N TRP A 13 -18.31 21.79 28.42
CA TRP A 13 -18.63 20.36 28.40
C TRP A 13 -19.10 19.89 27.02
N ALA A 14 -19.89 20.69 26.31
CA ALA A 14 -20.31 20.39 24.95
C ALA A 14 -19.13 20.32 23.95
N LEU A 15 -18.14 21.21 24.07
CA LEU A 15 -16.93 21.15 23.24
C LEU A 15 -16.06 19.92 23.55
N LEU A 16 -15.94 19.54 24.83
CA LEU A 16 -15.16 18.38 25.24
C LEU A 16 -15.76 17.06 24.74
N LEU A 17 -17.09 16.96 24.71
CA LEU A 17 -17.82 15.81 24.18
C LEU A 17 -17.68 15.65 22.66
N ILE A 18 -17.62 16.75 21.90
CA ILE A 18 -17.39 16.71 20.45
C ILE A 18 -15.99 16.19 20.12
N ALA A 19 -14.98 16.53 20.95
CA ALA A 19 -13.62 16.04 20.77
C ALA A 19 -13.46 14.52 21.02
N LEU A 20 -14.38 13.90 21.79
CA LEU A 20 -14.37 12.46 22.08
C LEU A 20 -15.06 11.60 21.01
N VAL A 21 -15.80 12.22 20.09
CA VAL A 21 -16.53 11.51 19.01
C VAL A 21 -15.74 11.46 17.70
N ILE A 22 -14.59 12.13 17.62
CA ILE A 22 -13.68 11.94 16.49
C ILE A 22 -13.10 10.54 16.65
N PRO A 23 -13.45 9.55 15.81
CA PRO A 23 -12.76 8.28 15.83
C PRO A 23 -11.29 8.64 15.62
N ALA A 24 -10.42 8.24 16.54
CA ALA A 24 -8.99 8.34 16.31
C ALA A 24 -8.76 7.70 14.93
N ALA A 25 -8.37 8.51 13.95
CA ALA A 25 -8.08 8.03 12.62
C ALA A 25 -6.84 7.15 12.75
N GLY A 26 -7.06 5.87 13.09
CA GLY A 26 -6.02 4.88 13.09
C GLY A 26 -5.39 4.88 11.71
N SER A 27 -4.07 4.73 11.63
CA SER A 27 -3.37 4.63 10.36
C SER A 27 -4.10 3.63 9.47
N ALA A 28 -4.57 4.09 8.31
CA ALA A 28 -5.21 3.20 7.35
C ALA A 28 -4.22 2.07 7.04
N LYS A 29 -4.66 0.83 7.25
CA LYS A 29 -3.89 -0.37 6.95
C LYS A 29 -4.36 -0.90 5.60
N SER A 30 -3.43 -1.40 4.81
CA SER A 30 -3.72 -1.95 3.49
C SER A 30 -3.14 -3.35 3.35
N LEU A 31 -3.82 -4.16 2.56
CA LEU A 31 -3.36 -5.46 2.08
C LEU A 31 -3.20 -5.37 0.56
N TYR A 32 -2.12 -5.96 0.05
CA TYR A 32 -1.85 -6.04 -1.37
C TYR A 32 -1.76 -7.50 -1.79
N MET A 33 -2.36 -7.84 -2.92
CA MET A 33 -2.48 -9.23 -3.37
C MET A 33 -2.28 -9.37 -4.87
N LEU A 34 -1.43 -10.31 -5.26
CA LEU A 34 -1.29 -10.77 -6.63
C LEU A 34 -2.34 -11.87 -6.90
N ALA A 35 -3.55 -11.46 -7.24
CA ALA A 35 -4.68 -12.39 -7.39
C ALA A 35 -4.56 -13.31 -8.62
N ASN A 36 -3.89 -12.85 -9.67
CA ASN A 36 -3.60 -13.62 -10.87
C ASN A 36 -2.20 -13.21 -11.38
N HIS A 37 -1.23 -14.13 -11.29
CA HIS A 37 0.15 -13.86 -11.68
C HIS A 37 0.38 -13.85 -13.20
N HIS A 38 -0.61 -14.14 -14.03
CA HIS A 38 -0.47 -14.09 -15.50
C HIS A 38 -0.91 -12.75 -16.11
N ILE A 39 -1.20 -11.76 -15.27
CA ILE A 39 -1.62 -10.43 -15.69
C ILE A 39 -0.83 -9.39 -14.91
N ASN A 40 -0.49 -8.29 -15.58
CA ASN A 40 0.35 -7.21 -15.06
C ASN A 40 -0.42 -6.31 -14.08
N GLN A 41 -0.97 -6.87 -13.00
CA GLN A 41 -1.75 -6.12 -12.01
C GLN A 41 -1.64 -6.71 -10.60
N PHE A 42 -2.05 -5.91 -9.63
CA PHE A 42 -2.27 -6.34 -8.24
C PHE A 42 -3.51 -5.66 -7.67
N ASP A 43 -4.10 -6.30 -6.66
CA ASP A 43 -5.25 -5.76 -5.95
C ASP A 43 -4.81 -5.13 -4.62
N ALA A 44 -5.44 -4.02 -4.26
CA ALA A 44 -5.35 -3.43 -2.94
C ALA A 44 -6.69 -3.58 -2.19
N TRP A 45 -6.57 -3.75 -0.89
CA TRP A 45 -7.70 -3.92 0.02
C TRP A 45 -7.44 -3.07 1.28
N ASN A 46 -8.49 -2.45 1.80
CA ASN A 46 -8.42 -1.77 3.08
C ASN A 46 -8.60 -2.78 4.20
N ILE A 47 -7.84 -2.60 5.29
CA ILE A 47 -8.08 -3.28 6.56
C ILE A 47 -8.71 -2.24 7.49
N ASN A 48 -10.00 -2.43 7.78
CA ASN A 48 -10.77 -1.54 8.63
C ASN A 48 -10.32 -1.65 10.10
N PRO A 49 -10.64 -0.66 10.95
CA PRO A 49 -10.29 -0.71 12.37
C PRO A 49 -10.86 -1.91 13.14
N ASP A 50 -11.95 -2.50 12.67
CA ASP A 50 -12.58 -3.71 13.22
C ASP A 50 -11.94 -5.02 12.69
N GLY A 51 -10.91 -4.92 11.86
CA GLY A 51 -10.21 -6.05 11.25
C GLY A 51 -10.88 -6.62 9.99
N THR A 52 -12.03 -6.09 9.57
CA THR A 52 -12.65 -6.49 8.31
C THR A 52 -11.86 -5.98 7.11
N VAL A 53 -11.92 -6.69 5.99
CA VAL A 53 -11.20 -6.36 4.76
C VAL A 53 -12.20 -5.95 3.69
N THR A 54 -11.98 -4.82 3.03
CA THR A 54 -12.81 -4.35 1.93
C THR A 54 -11.96 -4.09 0.69
N TYR A 55 -12.48 -4.47 -0.47
CA TYR A 55 -11.80 -4.23 -1.74
C TYR A 55 -11.63 -2.73 -1.97
N GLN A 56 -10.43 -2.32 -2.37
CA GLN A 56 -10.14 -0.93 -2.71
C GLN A 56 -10.14 -0.75 -4.23
N ALA A 57 -9.18 -1.36 -4.92
CA ALA A 57 -8.99 -1.25 -6.37
C ALA A 57 -7.96 -2.26 -6.88
N THR A 58 -7.96 -2.45 -8.20
CA THR A 58 -6.90 -3.13 -8.96
C THR A 58 -6.00 -2.06 -9.57
N TYR A 59 -4.69 -2.29 -9.53
CA TYR A 59 -3.67 -1.41 -10.10
C TYR A 59 -2.81 -2.17 -11.10
N ASN A 60 -2.55 -1.54 -12.25
CA ASN A 60 -1.70 -2.10 -13.29
C ASN A 60 -0.22 -1.83 -12.98
N LEU A 61 0.62 -2.79 -13.36
CA LEU A 61 2.06 -2.75 -13.34
C LEU A 61 2.59 -2.26 -14.69
N SER A 62 3.71 -1.54 -14.66
CA SER A 62 4.30 -0.93 -15.85
C SER A 62 5.46 -1.73 -16.43
N PHE A 63 6.10 -2.57 -15.60
CA PHE A 63 7.38 -3.22 -15.94
C PHE A 63 7.41 -4.71 -15.66
N VAL A 64 6.44 -5.24 -14.92
CA VAL A 64 6.28 -6.67 -14.61
C VAL A 64 5.08 -7.22 -15.37
N ASN A 65 5.25 -8.34 -16.07
CA ASN A 65 4.16 -8.96 -16.83
C ASN A 65 3.50 -10.10 -16.06
N GLU A 66 4.30 -10.91 -15.37
CA GLU A 66 3.82 -12.07 -14.63
C GLU A 66 4.22 -11.94 -13.14
N PRO A 67 3.51 -11.11 -12.35
CA PRO A 67 3.94 -10.81 -10.99
C PRO A 67 3.82 -12.03 -10.07
N SER A 68 4.93 -12.44 -9.45
CA SER A 68 5.01 -13.67 -8.62
C SER A 68 5.27 -13.41 -7.14
N GLY A 69 5.95 -12.33 -6.81
CA GLY A 69 6.38 -12.01 -5.45
C GLY A 69 6.11 -10.55 -5.13
N MET A 70 5.81 -10.29 -3.86
CA MET A 70 5.55 -8.94 -3.36
C MET A 70 6.18 -8.74 -1.98
N GLY A 71 6.97 -7.69 -1.85
CA GLY A 71 7.48 -7.17 -0.57
C GLY A 71 6.96 -5.76 -0.31
N VAL A 72 6.90 -5.36 0.95
CA VAL A 72 6.49 -4.02 1.37
C VAL A 72 7.54 -3.46 2.32
N ASP A 73 8.03 -2.26 2.02
CA ASP A 73 8.77 -1.43 2.98
C ASP A 73 7.88 -0.27 3.42
N ALA A 74 7.49 -0.31 4.70
CA ALA A 74 6.62 0.69 5.30
C ALA A 74 7.33 2.04 5.52
N ASP A 75 8.65 2.04 5.69
CA ASP A 75 9.41 3.28 5.98
C ASP A 75 9.53 4.15 4.73
N SER A 76 9.79 3.53 3.57
CA SER A 76 9.81 4.23 2.27
C SER A 76 8.45 4.26 1.57
N ALA A 77 7.43 3.57 2.12
CA ALA A 77 6.14 3.35 1.49
C ALA A 77 6.28 2.79 0.05
N THR A 78 7.05 1.71 -0.08
CA THR A 78 7.37 1.09 -1.37
C THR A 78 6.90 -0.36 -1.40
N LEU A 79 6.20 -0.74 -2.47
CA LEU A 79 5.95 -2.14 -2.84
C LEU A 79 7.05 -2.57 -3.82
N PHE A 80 7.61 -3.75 -3.59
CA PHE A 80 8.57 -4.40 -4.48
C PHE A 80 7.87 -5.60 -5.11
N ILE A 81 7.73 -5.61 -6.43
CA ILE A 81 6.97 -6.64 -7.13
C ILE A 81 7.91 -7.33 -8.11
N THR A 82 8.07 -8.65 -7.98
CA THR A 82 8.97 -9.45 -8.82
C THR A 82 8.21 -10.01 -10.02
N ASP A 83 8.87 -10.04 -11.17
CA ASP A 83 8.41 -10.82 -12.33
C ASP A 83 8.79 -12.31 -12.16
N GLU A 84 7.87 -13.23 -12.45
CA GLU A 84 8.09 -14.67 -12.41
C GLU A 84 9.02 -15.11 -13.52
N PHE A 85 8.77 -14.61 -14.73
CA PHE A 85 9.46 -15.05 -15.93
C PHE A 85 10.03 -13.89 -16.71
N ASN A 86 11.19 -14.16 -17.31
CA ASN A 86 11.68 -13.31 -18.37
C ASN A 86 10.91 -13.56 -19.64
N VAL A 87 10.08 -12.60 -20.00
CA VAL A 87 9.58 -12.54 -21.37
C VAL A 87 10.77 -12.27 -22.31
N PRO A 88 10.96 -13.04 -23.40
CA PRO A 88 12.08 -12.84 -24.31
C PRO A 88 12.22 -11.38 -24.76
N GLY A 89 13.40 -10.79 -24.52
CA GLY A 89 13.68 -9.39 -24.86
C GLY A 89 13.51 -8.39 -23.70
N ASN A 90 13.09 -8.84 -22.53
CA ASN A 90 13.10 -8.04 -21.30
C ASN A 90 14.03 -8.65 -20.25
N ASP A 91 14.78 -7.77 -19.57
CA ASP A 91 15.54 -8.14 -18.39
C ASP A 91 14.61 -8.31 -17.18
N PRO A 92 14.89 -9.32 -16.32
CA PRO A 92 14.12 -9.60 -15.12
C PRO A 92 14.23 -8.42 -14.19
N ALA A 93 13.09 -7.92 -13.75
CA ALA A 93 13.05 -6.72 -12.97
C ALA A 93 12.13 -6.85 -11.77
N ILE A 94 12.47 -6.06 -10.76
CA ILE A 94 11.59 -5.76 -9.64
C ILE A 94 10.99 -4.40 -9.96
N GLU A 95 9.67 -4.32 -10.09
CA GLU A 95 8.99 -3.03 -10.16
C GLU A 95 8.80 -2.47 -8.75
N LEU A 96 9.10 -1.18 -8.60
CA LEU A 96 8.90 -0.43 -7.39
C LEU A 96 7.62 0.39 -7.55
N VAL A 97 6.69 0.29 -6.61
CA VAL A 97 5.44 1.05 -6.63
C VAL A 97 5.32 1.85 -5.34
N ASN A 98 4.97 3.12 -5.44
CA ASN A 98 4.70 3.94 -4.26
C ASN A 98 3.37 3.50 -3.64
N ALA A 99 3.42 2.98 -2.41
CA ALA A 99 2.28 2.40 -1.70
C ALA A 99 1.20 3.42 -1.28
N VAL A 100 1.46 4.73 -1.45
CA VAL A 100 0.49 5.80 -1.14
C VAL A 100 -0.23 6.26 -2.42
N SER A 101 0.54 6.57 -3.46
CA SER A 101 0.02 7.09 -4.73
C SER A 101 -0.35 6.01 -5.74
N MET A 102 0.07 4.76 -5.49
CA MET A 102 -0.11 3.60 -6.38
C MET A 102 0.45 3.83 -7.79
N LYS A 103 1.57 4.55 -7.85
CA LYS A 103 2.29 4.85 -9.10
C LYS A 103 3.62 4.12 -9.12
N SER A 104 4.00 3.65 -10.30
CA SER A 104 5.33 3.10 -10.54
C SER A 104 6.41 4.14 -10.23
N LEU A 105 7.43 3.70 -9.51
CA LEU A 105 8.67 4.43 -9.24
C LEU A 105 9.79 4.00 -10.19
N GLY A 106 9.51 3.05 -11.09
CA GLY A 106 10.49 2.46 -12.00
C GLY A 106 10.76 1.00 -11.68
N LYS A 107 11.82 0.46 -12.29
CA LYS A 107 12.24 -0.92 -12.13
C LYS A 107 13.72 -1.03 -11.81
N VAL A 108 14.09 -2.07 -11.07
CA VAL A 108 15.48 -2.44 -10.81
C VAL A 108 15.74 -3.79 -11.47
N VAL A 109 16.79 -3.86 -12.29
CA VAL A 109 17.30 -5.12 -12.83
C VAL A 109 18.20 -5.75 -11.77
N VAL A 110 17.91 -6.99 -11.39
CA VAL A 110 18.72 -7.73 -10.43
C VAL A 110 19.90 -8.35 -11.16
N LEU A 111 21.11 -8.06 -10.70
CA LEU A 111 22.35 -8.58 -11.27
C LEU A 111 22.96 -9.64 -10.36
N ASP A 112 23.55 -10.68 -10.97
CA ASP A 112 24.39 -11.63 -10.27
C ASP A 112 25.75 -11.02 -9.90
N ALA A 113 26.58 -11.77 -9.18
CA ALA A 113 27.92 -11.33 -8.79
C ALA A 113 28.85 -11.02 -9.98
N SER A 114 28.51 -11.48 -11.19
CA SER A 114 29.24 -11.17 -12.43
C SER A 114 28.70 -9.94 -13.17
N GLY A 115 27.67 -9.28 -12.63
CA GLY A 115 27.02 -8.12 -13.23
C GLY A 115 26.02 -8.46 -14.34
N LYS A 116 25.57 -9.72 -14.44
CA LYS A 116 24.59 -10.15 -15.45
C LYS A 116 23.18 -10.25 -14.86
N PRO A 117 22.12 -9.97 -15.63
CA PRO A 117 20.75 -10.11 -15.15
C PRO A 117 20.41 -11.53 -14.65
N VAL A 118 19.78 -11.63 -13.48
CA VAL A 118 19.37 -12.89 -12.84
C VAL A 118 18.08 -13.41 -13.48
N ARG A 119 18.15 -14.54 -14.20
CA ARG A 119 17.07 -14.97 -15.10
C ARG A 119 15.77 -15.51 -14.45
N ASN A 120 15.75 -15.72 -13.14
CA ASN A 120 14.55 -16.14 -12.41
C ASN A 120 14.62 -15.54 -11.00
N LEU A 121 13.63 -14.70 -10.66
CA LEU A 121 13.55 -14.03 -9.36
C LEU A 121 12.54 -14.69 -8.41
N ALA A 122 11.71 -15.61 -8.90
CA ALA A 122 10.60 -16.21 -8.16
C ALA A 122 10.92 -17.55 -7.48
N GLY A 123 12.00 -18.22 -7.89
CA GLY A 123 12.44 -19.51 -7.32
C GLY A 123 11.80 -20.72 -8.00
#